data_AF-A0AAN8KYK0-F1
#
_entry.id   AF-A0AAN8KYK0-F1
#
_cell.length_a   1.000
_cell.length_b   1.000
_cell.length_c   1.000
_cell.angle_alpha   90.00
_cell.angle_beta   90.00
_cell.angle_gamma   90.00
#
_symmetry.space_group_name_H-M   'P 1'
#
loop_
_entity.id
_entity.type
_entity.pdbx_description
1 polymer ?
#
loop_
_entity_poly.entity_id
_entity_poly.type
_entity_poly.pdbx_seq_one_letter_code
_entity_poly.pdbx_strand_id
1 'polypeptide(L)'
;MGYNPVTLGSKVYNNTTNQFGPIDSHLINKVVIYGTAYIADVSFGVSSQIWHPLELVSGKDQPQSPGVFRLIQDGDLWTLEKTGRKPLVLNDAFTNSPLVDKSPTKKIYGFTLVPRGVDHFLETSHCLQTDPKSLFTNKSICSLQTATGFRALIGWTFSEVTYNNQDGVDVLDMKDIPDDDVDKVLKEMFNVLLANKLVPKNNKAGYTI
;
A
#
# COMPACT_ATOMS: atom_id res chain seq x y z
N MET A 1 -15.31 -21.03 4.79
CA MET A 1 -14.56 -20.89 3.53
C MET A 1 -13.47 -21.95 3.34
N GLY A 2 -12.95 -22.63 4.37
CA GLY A 2 -12.16 -23.87 4.21
C GLY A 2 -10.69 -23.71 3.77
N TYR A 3 -10.22 -22.49 3.50
CA TYR A 3 -8.81 -22.22 3.25
C TYR A 3 -7.97 -22.38 4.52
N ASN A 4 -6.71 -22.80 4.35
CA ASN A 4 -5.70 -22.87 5.41
C ASN A 4 -4.57 -21.85 5.13
N PRO A 5 -4.76 -20.56 5.45
CA PRO A 5 -3.75 -19.55 5.19
C PRO A 5 -2.57 -19.69 6.14
N VAL A 6 -1.37 -19.40 5.64
CA VAL A 6 -0.14 -19.26 6.42
C VAL A 6 0.22 -17.79 6.47
N THR A 7 0.26 -17.20 7.65
CA THR A 7 0.71 -15.82 7.85
C THR A 7 2.23 -15.72 7.68
N LEU A 8 2.68 -14.70 6.97
CA LEU A 8 4.10 -14.41 6.70
C LEU A 8 4.44 -12.98 7.14
N GLY A 9 5.70 -12.78 7.54
CA GLY A 9 6.25 -11.46 7.83
C GLY A 9 6.97 -10.88 6.62
N SER A 10 6.74 -9.58 6.39
CA SER A 10 7.26 -8.83 5.25
C SER A 10 7.95 -7.55 5.69
N LYS A 11 9.06 -7.22 5.04
CA LYS A 11 9.83 -5.99 5.22
C LYS A 11 9.47 -5.03 4.11
N VAL A 12 8.91 -3.86 4.45
CA VAL A 12 8.56 -2.84 3.45
C VAL A 12 9.82 -2.25 2.84
N TYR A 13 9.82 -2.06 1.52
CA TYR A 13 10.94 -1.45 0.82
C TYR A 13 10.86 0.08 0.91
N ASN A 14 11.96 0.72 1.29
CA ASN A 14 12.06 2.17 1.34
C ASN A 14 12.75 2.66 0.06
N ASN A 15 12.00 3.29 -0.83
CA ASN A 15 12.51 3.84 -2.10
C ASN A 15 13.46 5.04 -1.90
N THR A 16 13.45 5.71 -0.75
CA THR A 16 14.39 6.80 -0.45
C THR A 16 15.76 6.26 -0.05
N THR A 17 15.81 5.19 0.74
CA THR A 17 17.08 4.57 1.17
C THR A 17 17.52 3.40 0.31
N ASN A 18 16.68 2.98 -0.65
CA ASN A 18 16.88 1.81 -1.52
C ASN A 18 17.17 0.51 -0.76
N GLN A 19 16.47 0.30 0.36
CA GLN A 19 16.68 -0.85 1.23
C GLN A 19 15.35 -1.32 1.84
N PHE A 20 15.27 -2.60 2.16
CA PHE A 20 14.19 -3.12 3.01
C PHE A 20 14.35 -2.59 4.44
N GLY A 21 13.21 -2.35 5.11
CA GLY A 21 13.20 -2.06 6.53
C GLY A 21 13.85 -3.18 7.36
N PRO A 22 14.35 -2.87 8.57
CA PRO A 22 15.08 -3.86 9.37
C PRO A 22 14.16 -4.97 9.94
N ILE A 23 12.88 -4.66 10.15
CA ILE A 23 11.89 -5.51 10.82
C ILE A 23 10.75 -5.93 9.88
N ASP A 24 10.09 -7.03 10.21
CA ASP A 24 8.86 -7.48 9.53
C ASP A 24 7.69 -6.54 9.91
N SER A 25 7.62 -5.39 9.24
CA SER A 25 6.63 -4.32 9.49
C SER A 25 5.32 -4.51 8.73
N HIS A 26 5.20 -5.56 7.93
CA HIS A 26 4.03 -5.86 7.12
C HIS A 26 3.65 -7.33 7.24
N LEU A 27 2.35 -7.60 7.18
CA LEU A 27 1.77 -8.93 7.34
C LEU A 27 1.06 -9.31 6.05
N ILE A 28 1.42 -10.47 5.49
CA ILE A 28 0.74 -11.04 4.32
C ILE A 28 0.33 -12.48 4.60
N ASN A 29 -0.48 -13.05 3.71
CA ASN A 29 -0.90 -14.46 3.82
C ASN A 29 -0.46 -15.24 2.58
N LYS A 30 -0.06 -16.49 2.78
CA LYS A 30 0.08 -17.49 1.74
C LYS A 30 -1.10 -18.44 1.79
N VAL A 31 -1.72 -18.72 0.65
CA VAL A 31 -2.82 -19.67 0.52
C VAL A 31 -2.48 -20.71 -0.55
N VAL A 32 -2.80 -21.98 -0.31
CA VAL A 32 -2.64 -23.04 -1.31
C VAL A 32 -4.02 -23.48 -1.79
N ILE A 33 -4.23 -23.44 -3.10
CA ILE A 33 -5.49 -23.81 -3.75
C ILE A 33 -5.16 -24.86 -4.83
N TYR A 34 -5.69 -26.07 -4.68
CA TYR A 34 -5.44 -27.20 -5.59
C TYR A 34 -3.94 -27.44 -5.91
N GLY A 35 -3.08 -27.29 -4.89
CA GLY A 35 -1.63 -27.48 -5.01
C GLY A 35 -0.85 -26.23 -5.44
N THR A 36 -1.53 -25.18 -5.92
CA THR A 36 -0.89 -23.92 -6.32
C THR A 36 -0.82 -22.94 -5.15
N ALA A 37 0.37 -22.40 -4.87
CA ALA A 37 0.59 -21.42 -3.82
C ALA A 37 0.39 -19.99 -4.35
N TYR A 38 -0.30 -19.17 -3.55
CA TYR A 38 -0.55 -17.76 -3.82
C TYR A 38 -0.18 -16.93 -2.60
N ILE A 39 0.19 -15.66 -2.81
CA ILE A 39 0.13 -14.64 -1.77
C ILE A 39 -1.17 -13.86 -1.88
N ALA A 40 -1.75 -13.54 -0.73
CA ALA A 40 -2.90 -12.68 -0.56
C ALA A 40 -2.56 -11.62 0.49
N ASP A 41 -2.79 -10.36 0.12
CA ASP A 41 -2.56 -9.19 0.96
C ASP A 41 -3.68 -8.19 0.67
N VAL A 42 -4.33 -7.71 1.71
CA VAL A 42 -5.47 -6.77 1.65
C VAL A 42 -5.18 -5.47 2.40
N SER A 43 -3.91 -5.23 2.73
CA SER A 43 -3.53 -4.27 3.77
C SER A 43 -2.38 -3.33 3.43
N PHE A 44 -1.72 -3.48 2.28
CA PHE A 44 -0.69 -2.51 1.89
C PHE A 44 -1.30 -1.17 1.46
N GLY A 45 -2.41 -1.20 0.71
CA GLY A 45 -3.18 -0.03 0.32
C GLY A 45 -2.67 0.73 -0.92
N VAL A 46 -3.39 1.80 -1.24
CA VAL A 46 -3.13 2.74 -2.36
C VAL A 46 -2.83 2.04 -3.70
N SER A 47 -1.95 2.60 -4.55
CA SER A 47 -1.58 2.00 -5.84
C SER A 47 -0.81 0.68 -5.73
N SER A 48 -0.24 0.36 -4.58
CA SER A 48 0.54 -0.86 -4.36
C SER A 48 -0.32 -2.06 -3.96
N GLN A 49 -1.62 -1.86 -3.74
CA GLN A 49 -2.56 -2.92 -3.37
C GLN A 49 -2.82 -3.88 -4.53
N ILE A 50 -2.60 -5.18 -4.30
CA ILE A 50 -3.03 -6.23 -5.23
C ILE A 50 -4.55 -6.40 -5.17
N TRP A 51 -5.20 -6.61 -6.31
CA TRP A 51 -6.64 -6.89 -6.42
C TRP A 51 -6.96 -8.39 -6.48
N HIS A 52 -5.99 -9.19 -6.93
CA HIS A 52 -6.09 -10.64 -6.98
C HIS A 52 -4.88 -11.29 -6.29
N PRO A 53 -5.05 -12.50 -5.70
CA PRO A 53 -3.92 -13.27 -5.19
C PRO A 53 -2.88 -13.47 -6.28
N LEU A 54 -1.61 -13.29 -5.92
CA LEU A 54 -0.49 -13.49 -6.85
C LEU A 54 0.04 -14.90 -6.69
N GLU A 55 0.14 -15.64 -7.78
CA GLU A 55 0.75 -16.96 -7.80
C GLU A 55 2.24 -16.83 -7.41
N LEU A 56 2.70 -17.70 -6.52
CA LEU A 56 4.06 -17.68 -5.97
C LEU A 56 5.06 -18.29 -6.97
N VAL A 57 5.25 -17.61 -8.11
CA VAL A 57 6.16 -18.00 -9.19
C VAL A 57 7.12 -16.86 -9.47
N SER A 58 8.42 -17.13 -9.33
CA SER A 58 9.47 -16.13 -9.56
C SER A 58 9.50 -15.69 -11.02
N GLY A 59 9.63 -14.39 -11.27
CA GLY A 59 9.75 -13.79 -12.60
C GLY A 59 8.45 -13.68 -13.40
N LYS A 60 7.34 -14.26 -12.92
CA LYS A 60 6.06 -14.24 -13.64
C LYS A 60 5.39 -12.88 -13.59
N ASP A 61 5.06 -12.33 -14.76
CA ASP A 61 4.18 -11.16 -14.87
C ASP A 61 2.74 -11.53 -14.55
N GLN A 62 2.13 -10.74 -13.67
CA GLN A 62 0.75 -10.92 -13.20
C GLN A 62 0.00 -9.59 -13.36
N PRO A 63 -0.52 -9.30 -14.57
CA PRO A 63 -1.27 -8.08 -14.84
C PRO A 63 -2.57 -8.02 -14.03
N GLN A 64 -2.82 -6.87 -13.42
CA GLN A 64 -4.04 -6.53 -12.71
C GLN A 64 -4.43 -5.07 -13.03
N SER A 65 -5.62 -4.63 -12.63
CA SER A 65 -6.04 -3.24 -12.85
C SER A 65 -5.05 -2.20 -12.30
N PRO A 66 -4.46 -2.36 -11.09
CA PRO A 66 -3.46 -1.42 -10.57
C PRO A 66 -2.16 -1.34 -11.39
N GLY A 67 -1.82 -2.38 -12.14
CA GLY A 67 -0.55 -2.50 -12.87
C GLY A 67 -0.10 -3.96 -12.98
N VAL A 68 1.16 -4.15 -13.40
CA VAL A 68 1.74 -5.49 -13.52
C VAL A 68 2.56 -5.79 -12.29
N PHE A 69 2.17 -6.83 -11.54
CA PHE A 69 2.92 -7.30 -10.39
C PHE A 69 3.85 -8.44 -10.79
N ARG A 70 5.00 -8.51 -10.12
CA ARG A 70 5.98 -9.58 -10.31
C ARG A 70 6.58 -9.96 -8.96
N LEU A 71 6.71 -11.26 -8.73
CA LEU A 71 7.43 -11.80 -7.60
C LEU A 71 8.83 -12.22 -8.06
N ILE A 72 9.87 -11.77 -7.38
CA ILE A 72 11.26 -12.11 -7.68
C ILE A 72 11.84 -12.86 -6.49
N GLN A 73 12.29 -14.08 -6.71
CA GLN A 73 12.98 -14.88 -5.72
C GLN A 73 14.50 -14.75 -5.88
N ASP A 74 15.19 -14.40 -4.79
CA ASP A 74 16.64 -14.44 -4.66
C ASP A 74 17.00 -15.18 -3.35
N GLY A 75 17.50 -16.41 -3.49
CA GLY A 75 17.62 -17.35 -2.38
C GLY A 75 16.26 -17.58 -1.68
N ASP A 76 16.22 -17.32 -0.38
CA ASP A 76 15.00 -17.44 0.44
C ASP A 76 14.11 -16.19 0.43
N LEU A 77 14.60 -15.07 -0.12
CA LEU A 77 13.89 -13.81 -0.16
C LEU A 77 13.02 -13.72 -1.40
N TRP A 78 11.73 -13.47 -1.18
CA TRP A 78 10.77 -13.10 -2.22
C TRP A 78 10.52 -11.60 -2.17
N THR A 79 10.69 -10.91 -3.31
CA THR A 79 10.40 -9.49 -3.44
C THR A 79 9.18 -9.28 -4.31
N LEU A 80 8.20 -8.52 -3.83
CA LEU A 80 7.10 -8.03 -4.65
C LEU A 80 7.49 -6.71 -5.31
N GLU A 81 7.37 -6.68 -6.64
CA GLU A 81 7.54 -5.47 -7.45
C GLU A 81 6.26 -5.18 -8.24
N LYS A 82 6.06 -3.90 -8.54
CA LYS A 82 4.97 -3.43 -9.38
C LYS A 82 5.51 -2.49 -10.44
N THR A 83 5.13 -2.74 -11.69
CA THR A 83 5.25 -1.77 -12.79
C THR A 83 3.91 -1.06 -12.97
N GLY A 84 3.92 0.26 -12.77
CA GLY A 84 2.75 1.12 -12.86
C GLY A 84 2.59 1.79 -14.22
N ARG A 85 1.49 2.53 -14.36
CA ARG A 85 1.27 3.45 -15.49
C ARG A 85 1.78 4.85 -15.12
N LYS A 86 1.91 5.72 -16.12
CA LYS A 86 2.32 7.12 -15.86
C LYS A 86 1.19 7.86 -15.13
N PRO A 87 1.50 8.63 -14.07
CA PRO A 87 0.48 9.45 -13.43
C PRO A 87 0.13 10.67 -14.30
N LEU A 88 -1.17 10.96 -14.41
CA LEU A 88 -1.72 12.20 -14.95
C LEU A 88 -2.42 12.94 -13.80
N VAL A 89 -1.79 14.00 -13.29
CA VAL A 89 -2.34 14.83 -12.22
C VAL A 89 -3.24 15.91 -12.84
N LEU A 90 -4.52 15.95 -12.44
CA LEU A 90 -5.48 16.92 -13.00
C LEU A 90 -5.29 18.33 -12.44
N ASN A 91 -4.86 18.43 -11.19
CA ASN A 91 -4.63 19.69 -10.51
C ASN A 91 -3.12 20.02 -10.49
N ASP A 92 -2.73 21.03 -11.27
CA ASP A 92 -1.32 21.42 -11.44
C ASP A 92 -0.61 21.75 -10.12
N ALA A 93 -1.34 22.17 -9.08
CA ALA A 93 -0.79 22.40 -7.75
C ALA A 93 -0.14 21.14 -7.13
N PHE A 94 -0.57 19.95 -7.55
CA PHE A 94 -0.10 18.66 -7.04
C PHE A 94 0.89 17.95 -7.97
N THR A 95 1.23 18.51 -9.13
CA THR A 95 2.17 17.90 -10.08
C THR A 95 3.53 17.57 -9.47
N ASN A 96 3.96 18.35 -8.47
CA ASN A 96 5.21 18.15 -7.71
C ASN A 96 4.98 17.63 -6.29
N SER A 97 3.78 17.14 -5.98
CA SER A 97 3.47 16.55 -4.67
C SER A 97 4.37 15.34 -4.41
N PRO A 98 4.93 15.20 -3.20
CA PRO A 98 5.71 14.02 -2.83
C PRO A 98 4.87 12.75 -2.73
N LEU A 99 3.53 12.86 -2.78
CA LEU A 99 2.63 11.72 -2.80
C LEU A 99 2.57 11.05 -4.19
N VAL A 100 2.91 11.75 -5.27
CA VAL A 100 2.80 11.23 -6.63
C VAL A 100 4.02 10.37 -6.96
N ASP A 101 3.82 9.06 -7.06
CA ASP A 101 4.87 8.15 -7.52
C ASP A 101 5.07 8.27 -9.03
N LYS A 102 6.30 8.61 -9.43
CA LYS A 102 6.69 8.75 -10.85
C LYS A 102 7.59 7.60 -11.30
N SER A 103 7.87 6.65 -10.42
CA SER A 103 8.71 5.49 -10.68
C SER A 103 7.98 4.53 -11.64
N PRO A 104 8.59 4.14 -12.78
CA PRO A 104 7.97 3.17 -13.68
C PRO A 104 7.73 1.82 -13.00
N THR A 105 8.72 1.37 -12.23
CA THR A 105 8.69 0.11 -11.46
C THR A 105 9.18 0.40 -10.05
N LYS A 106 8.47 -0.14 -9.04
CA LYS A 106 8.85 -0.03 -7.63
C LYS A 106 8.85 -1.39 -6.94
N LYS A 107 9.77 -1.54 -5.99
CA LYS A 107 9.71 -2.60 -4.97
C LYS A 107 8.71 -2.19 -3.89
N ILE A 108 7.92 -3.15 -3.44
CA ILE A 108 6.87 -2.92 -2.44
C ILE A 108 7.33 -3.48 -1.09
N TYR A 109 7.54 -4.79 -1.00
CA TYR A 109 8.04 -5.46 0.20
C TYR A 109 8.77 -6.76 -0.14
N GLY A 110 9.58 -7.23 0.80
CA GLY A 110 10.29 -8.51 0.72
C GLY A 110 9.87 -9.43 1.86
N PHE A 111 9.77 -10.74 1.62
CA PHE A 111 9.32 -11.72 2.60
C PHE A 111 10.02 -13.06 2.43
N THR A 112 9.94 -13.90 3.47
CA THR A 112 10.35 -15.31 3.39
C THR A 112 9.12 -16.20 3.57
N LEU A 113 9.24 -17.48 3.26
CA LEU A 113 8.14 -18.45 3.45
C LEU A 113 8.04 -19.01 4.87
N VAL A 114 8.76 -18.42 5.82
CA VAL A 114 8.74 -18.79 7.24
C VAL A 114 7.38 -18.41 7.85
N PRO A 115 6.60 -19.37 8.38
CA PRO A 115 5.33 -19.09 9.03
C PRO A 115 5.52 -18.18 10.26
N ARG A 116 4.63 -17.21 10.43
CA ARG A 116 4.59 -16.32 11.60
C ARG A 116 3.28 -16.46 12.36
N GLY A 117 3.37 -16.43 13.69
CA GLY A 117 2.21 -16.27 14.56
C GLY A 117 1.95 -14.79 14.88
N VAL A 118 0.81 -14.49 15.48
CA VAL A 118 0.44 -13.12 15.89
C VAL A 118 1.49 -12.51 16.83
N ASP A 119 2.05 -13.32 17.74
CA ASP A 119 3.04 -12.88 18.72
C ASP A 119 4.31 -12.29 18.09
N HIS A 120 4.66 -12.72 16.86
CA HIS A 120 5.79 -12.20 16.09
C HIS A 120 5.65 -10.70 15.79
N PHE A 121 4.42 -10.18 15.75
CA PHE A 121 4.14 -8.80 15.36
C PHE A 121 3.82 -7.88 16.54
N LEU A 122 3.79 -8.36 17.78
CA LEU A 122 3.41 -7.54 18.94
C LEU A 122 4.36 -6.38 19.17
N GLU A 123 5.67 -6.65 19.19
CA GLU A 123 6.70 -5.61 19.36
C GLU A 123 6.69 -4.63 18.19
N THR A 124 6.61 -5.14 16.96
CA THR A 124 6.53 -4.31 15.75
C THR A 124 5.28 -3.43 15.75
N SER A 125 4.13 -3.96 16.14
CA SER A 125 2.88 -3.21 16.21
C SER A 125 2.96 -2.06 17.23
N HIS A 126 3.55 -2.32 18.40
CA HIS A 126 3.81 -1.27 19.39
C HIS A 126 4.76 -0.21 18.82
N CYS A 127 5.90 -0.63 18.27
CA CYS A 127 6.90 0.26 17.69
C CYS A 127 6.31 1.16 16.58
N LEU A 128 5.54 0.58 15.65
CA LEU A 128 4.92 1.34 14.56
C LEU A 128 3.95 2.42 15.06
N GLN A 129 3.31 2.22 16.22
CA GLN A 129 2.36 3.16 16.81
C GLN A 129 3.00 4.20 17.74
N THR A 130 4.19 3.93 18.28
CA THR A 130 4.82 4.80 19.30
C THR A 130 6.13 5.46 18.88
N ASP A 131 6.89 4.85 17.97
CA ASP A 131 8.19 5.40 17.56
C ASP A 131 7.99 6.72 16.78
N PRO A 132 8.58 7.85 17.20
CA PRO A 132 8.49 9.12 16.48
C PRO A 132 9.10 9.10 15.08
N LYS A 133 9.88 8.06 14.71
CA LYS A 133 10.42 7.85 13.37
C LYS A 133 9.50 6.99 12.48
N SER A 134 8.48 6.35 13.05
CA SER A 134 7.51 5.57 12.30
C SER A 134 6.73 6.45 11.33
N LEU A 135 6.45 5.93 10.13
CA LEU A 135 5.53 6.57 9.20
C LEU A 135 4.18 6.84 9.86
N PHE A 136 3.69 5.88 10.64
CA PHE A 136 2.34 5.90 11.21
C PHE A 136 2.17 6.86 12.39
N THR A 137 3.26 7.36 12.98
CA THR A 137 3.21 8.46 13.98
C THR A 137 3.32 9.85 13.33
N ASN A 138 3.73 9.89 12.06
CA ASN A 138 4.02 11.11 11.29
C ASN A 138 2.99 11.44 10.22
N LYS A 139 2.19 10.47 9.77
CA LYS A 139 1.12 10.67 8.80
C LYS A 139 -0.17 9.99 9.25
N SER A 140 -1.28 10.70 9.16
CA SER A 140 -2.62 10.11 9.22
C SER A 140 -3.00 9.64 7.81
N ILE A 141 -3.27 8.35 7.65
CA ILE A 141 -3.45 7.70 6.36
C ILE A 141 -4.75 6.91 6.37
N CYS A 142 -5.60 7.12 5.37
CA CYS A 142 -6.72 6.25 5.05
C CYS A 142 -6.70 5.97 3.55
N SER A 143 -6.89 4.72 3.14
CA SER A 143 -7.05 4.38 1.72
C SER A 143 -8.12 3.32 1.53
N LEU A 144 -8.85 3.40 0.42
CA LEU A 144 -9.90 2.47 0.08
C LEU A 144 -9.90 2.23 -1.44
N GLN A 145 -9.79 0.97 -1.84
CA GLN A 145 -9.92 0.58 -3.24
C GLN A 145 -11.36 0.83 -3.71
N THR A 146 -11.51 1.25 -4.97
CA THR A 146 -12.78 1.41 -5.66
C THR A 146 -12.87 0.43 -6.84
N ALA A 147 -14.00 0.39 -7.53
CA ALA A 147 -14.17 -0.50 -8.69
C ALA A 147 -13.20 -0.19 -9.85
N THR A 148 -12.68 1.03 -9.94
CA THR A 148 -11.85 1.52 -11.05
C THR A 148 -10.50 2.05 -10.58
N GLY A 149 -10.17 1.97 -9.30
CA GLY A 149 -9.06 2.72 -8.73
C GLY A 149 -8.99 2.66 -7.22
N PHE A 150 -8.65 3.79 -6.60
CA PHE A 150 -8.69 3.94 -5.15
C PHE A 150 -8.87 5.40 -4.76
N ARG A 151 -9.23 5.62 -3.50
CA ARG A 151 -9.18 6.92 -2.84
C ARG A 151 -8.25 6.87 -1.65
N ALA A 152 -7.59 7.98 -1.37
CA ALA A 152 -6.67 8.12 -0.25
C ALA A 152 -6.85 9.49 0.43
N LEU A 153 -6.68 9.52 1.74
CA LEU A 153 -6.63 10.74 2.54
C LEU A 153 -5.34 10.70 3.37
N ILE A 154 -4.42 11.63 3.07
CA ILE A 154 -3.11 11.74 3.73
C ILE A 154 -3.02 13.11 4.41
N GLY A 155 -3.19 13.14 5.73
CA GLY A 155 -3.41 14.40 6.45
C GLY A 155 -4.66 15.11 5.91
N TRP A 156 -4.45 16.24 5.24
CA TRP A 156 -5.50 17.05 4.60
C TRP A 156 -5.59 16.85 3.09
N THR A 157 -4.71 16.05 2.48
CA THR A 157 -4.74 15.85 1.03
C THR A 157 -5.63 14.66 0.70
N PHE A 158 -6.79 14.93 0.12
CA PHE A 158 -7.66 13.92 -0.47
C PHE A 158 -7.23 13.66 -1.91
N SER A 159 -7.24 12.38 -2.30
CA SER A 159 -6.90 11.96 -3.65
C SER A 159 -7.83 10.85 -4.11
N GLU A 160 -8.35 10.98 -5.33
CA GLU A 160 -9.05 9.92 -6.03
C GLU A 160 -8.27 9.57 -7.29
N VAL A 161 -7.92 8.29 -7.41
CA VAL A 161 -7.08 7.77 -8.49
C VAL A 161 -7.88 6.78 -9.30
N THR A 162 -7.90 6.96 -10.61
CA THR A 162 -8.56 6.06 -11.57
C THR A 162 -7.52 5.38 -12.45
N TYR A 163 -7.58 4.05 -12.50
CA TYR A 163 -6.73 3.23 -13.36
C TYR A 163 -7.24 3.28 -14.80
N ASN A 164 -6.56 4.00 -15.70
CA ASN A 164 -6.95 4.11 -17.11
C ASN A 164 -6.05 3.23 -18.00
N ASN A 165 -6.52 2.00 -18.23
CA ASN A 165 -5.85 1.03 -19.09
C ASN A 165 -5.79 1.44 -20.57
N GLN A 166 -6.77 2.22 -21.06
CA GLN A 166 -6.90 2.54 -22.48
C GLN A 166 -5.84 3.55 -22.90
N ASP A 167 -5.65 4.60 -22.10
CA ASP A 167 -4.71 5.69 -22.40
C ASP A 167 -3.31 5.46 -21.80
N GLY A 168 -3.12 4.35 -21.07
CA GLY A 168 -1.83 4.00 -20.46
C GLY A 168 -1.40 4.93 -19.33
N VAL A 169 -2.36 5.60 -18.68
CA VAL A 169 -2.13 6.55 -17.58
C VAL A 169 -2.99 6.19 -16.35
N ASP A 170 -2.55 6.61 -15.18
CA ASP A 170 -3.39 6.67 -13.99
C ASP A 170 -3.78 8.12 -13.73
N VAL A 171 -5.06 8.41 -13.65
CA VAL A 171 -5.56 9.78 -13.45
C VAL A 171 -5.67 10.06 -11.96
N LEU A 172 -5.02 11.12 -11.48
CA LEU A 172 -5.01 11.55 -10.08
C LEU A 172 -5.76 12.88 -9.97
N ASP A 173 -6.93 12.84 -9.32
CA ASP A 173 -7.63 14.04 -8.84
C ASP A 173 -7.25 14.28 -7.38
N MET A 174 -6.61 15.42 -7.12
CA MET A 174 -6.04 15.74 -5.81
C MET A 174 -6.47 17.12 -5.36
N LYS A 175 -6.83 17.21 -4.07
CA LYS A 175 -7.20 18.46 -3.42
C LYS A 175 -6.88 18.42 -1.93
N ASP A 176 -6.55 19.57 -1.37
CA ASP A 176 -6.53 19.74 0.07
C ASP A 176 -7.95 20.00 0.57
N ILE A 177 -8.28 19.46 1.74
CA ILE A 177 -9.56 19.66 2.41
C ILE A 177 -9.37 20.49 3.70
N PRO A 178 -10.33 21.36 4.05
CA PRO A 178 -10.31 22.07 5.33
C PRO A 178 -10.27 21.09 6.52
N ASP A 179 -9.64 21.51 7.62
CA ASP A 179 -9.52 20.68 8.84
C ASP A 179 -10.88 20.21 9.37
N ASP A 180 -11.87 21.10 9.37
CA ASP A 180 -13.23 20.81 9.83
C ASP A 180 -14.00 19.83 8.93
N ASP A 181 -13.55 19.62 7.69
CA ASP A 181 -14.18 18.70 6.73
C ASP A 181 -13.58 17.29 6.77
N VAL A 182 -12.47 17.08 7.48
CA VAL A 182 -11.75 15.78 7.49
C VAL A 182 -12.64 14.63 7.96
N ASP A 183 -13.33 14.80 9.09
CA ASP A 183 -14.20 13.76 9.66
C ASP A 183 -15.41 13.48 8.75
N LYS A 184 -15.90 14.51 8.05
CA LYS A 184 -16.96 14.38 7.05
C LYS A 184 -16.48 13.57 5.85
N VAL A 185 -15.29 13.86 5.31
CA VAL A 185 -14.69 13.12 4.20
C VAL A 185 -14.43 11.66 4.59
N LEU A 186 -13.93 11.39 5.80
CA LEU A 186 -13.76 10.02 6.31
C LEU A 186 -15.09 9.25 6.32
N LYS A 187 -16.17 9.88 6.78
CA LYS A 187 -17.49 9.25 6.81
C LYS A 187 -18.05 9.02 5.41
N GLU A 188 -18.10 10.06 4.59
CA GLU A 188 -18.77 10.03 3.28
C GLU A 188 -17.99 9.22 2.24
N MET A 189 -16.66 9.32 2.25
CA MET A 189 -15.81 8.70 1.23
C MET A 189 -15.24 7.35 1.69
N PHE A 190 -15.01 7.14 2.98
CA PHE A 190 -14.36 5.91 3.48
C PHE A 190 -15.27 5.05 4.37
N ASN A 191 -16.48 5.54 4.69
CA ASN A 191 -17.38 4.91 5.66
C ASN A 191 -16.71 4.70 7.03
N VAL A 192 -15.86 5.65 7.43
CA VAL A 192 -15.14 5.65 8.72
C VAL A 192 -15.78 6.68 9.64
N LEU A 193 -16.28 6.21 10.79
CA LEU A 193 -16.75 7.07 11.88
C LEU A 193 -15.77 6.98 13.05
N LEU A 194 -15.20 8.11 13.45
CA LEU A 194 -14.24 8.16 14.54
C LEU A 194 -14.93 8.33 15.90
N ALA A 195 -14.37 7.68 16.93
CA ALA A 195 -14.84 7.86 18.31
C ALA A 195 -14.41 9.20 18.92
N ASN A 196 -13.30 9.77 18.44
CA ASN A 196 -12.74 11.03 18.88
C ASN A 196 -12.40 11.89 17.65
N LYS A 197 -12.37 13.21 17.81
CA LYS A 197 -11.96 14.14 16.73
C LYS A 197 -10.55 13.79 16.25
N LEU A 198 -10.36 13.67 14.93
CA LEU A 198 -9.03 13.44 14.37
C LEU A 198 -8.16 14.69 14.51
N VAL A 199 -6.87 14.49 14.80
CA VAL A 199 -5.83 15.51 14.59
C VAL A 199 -5.00 15.04 13.39
N PRO A 200 -5.26 15.54 12.17
CA PRO A 200 -4.56 15.07 11.00
C PRO A 200 -3.07 15.39 11.09
N LYS A 201 -2.23 14.52 10.50
CA LYS A 201 -0.78 14.71 10.45
C LYS A 201 -0.28 14.45 9.05
N ASN A 202 0.64 15.29 8.60
CA ASN A 202 1.37 15.09 7.35
C ASN A 202 2.82 15.58 7.46
N ASN A 203 3.55 15.08 8.47
CA ASN A 203 4.96 15.42 8.64
C ASN A 203 5.81 14.85 7.50
N LYS A 204 7.04 15.37 7.35
CA LYS A 204 7.99 14.91 6.34
C LYS A 204 8.43 13.46 6.62
N ALA A 205 7.79 12.52 5.94
CA ALA A 205 8.11 11.11 5.90
C ALA A 205 7.84 10.59 4.48
N GLY A 206 8.69 9.70 3.96
CA GLY A 206 8.55 9.15 2.60
C GLY A 206 7.29 8.29 2.48
N TYR A 207 6.36 8.71 1.65
CA TYR A 207 5.13 7.97 1.34
C TYR A 207 4.56 8.46 0.00
N THR A 208 4.16 7.52 -0.84
CA THR A 208 3.54 7.79 -2.15
C THR A 208 2.24 7.00 -2.25
N ILE A 209 1.23 7.59 -2.90
CA ILE A 209 -0.03 6.92 -3.19
C ILE A 209 0.04 6.13 -4.49
#